data_AF-A0A1V1PAE6-F1
#
_entry.id   AF-A0A1V1PAE6-F1
#
_cell.length_a   1.000
_cell.length_b   1.000
_cell.length_c   1.000
_cell.angle_alpha   90.00
_cell.angle_beta   90.00
_cell.angle_gamma   90.00
#
_symmetry.space_group_name_H-M   'P 1'
#
loop_
_entity.id
_entity.type
_entity.pdbx_description
1 polymer ?
#
loop_
_entity_poly.entity_id
_entity_poly.type
_entity_poly.pdbx_seq_one_letter_code
_entity_poly.pdbx_strand_id
1 'polypeptide(L)'
;MWHVYSINHEVYMKISYKILLPLFIVIVMTFSILTYLLTAFNEQTSLLKGFYAHNLKNLEMIVSIDAHFSSSYASIPELIIANMMGTQKESIKKQAEVYLHQIEKCLLDLKTINKSQYSQKEKQLIQTITQALIDYIPFYKQIAEICITGDSYTASEKYPRLEKKGMYIKNKLKDLISMESYLTKHAIQDTIQKATHNSDTIKVIIKVGGFASLFLCA
;
A
#
# COMPACT_ATOMS: atom_id res chain seq x y z
N MET A 1 -76.54 -32.43 -34.49
CA MET A 1 -76.18 -33.10 -33.23
C MET A 1 -74.69 -33.40 -33.31
N TRP A 2 -73.92 -32.84 -32.36
CA TRP A 2 -72.48 -33.07 -32.09
C TRP A 2 -71.50 -32.58 -33.17
N HIS A 3 -70.82 -31.45 -32.94
CA HIS A 3 -69.53 -31.33 -32.24
C HIS A 3 -68.48 -32.22 -32.91
N VAL A 4 -67.33 -31.72 -33.37
CA VAL A 4 -66.31 -31.10 -32.54
C VAL A 4 -65.37 -30.29 -33.45
N TYR A 5 -65.22 -29.03 -33.09
CA TYR A 5 -64.03 -28.21 -33.37
C TYR A 5 -62.78 -28.96 -32.93
N SER A 6 -61.92 -29.37 -33.86
CA SER A 6 -60.53 -29.68 -33.56
C SER A 6 -59.67 -28.52 -34.06
N ILE A 7 -59.67 -27.44 -33.28
CA ILE A 7 -58.53 -26.53 -33.23
C ILE A 7 -57.47 -27.29 -32.44
N ASN A 8 -56.54 -27.92 -33.13
CA ASN A 8 -55.25 -28.30 -32.55
C ASN A 8 -54.15 -27.53 -33.29
N HIS A 9 -54.11 -26.23 -33.00
CA HIS A 9 -52.94 -25.53 -32.48
C HIS A 9 -51.53 -25.90 -32.99
N GLU A 10 -51.32 -26.15 -34.29
CA GLU A 10 -49.98 -26.03 -34.88
C GLU A 10 -49.68 -24.57 -35.23
N VAL A 11 -49.53 -23.74 -34.19
CA VAL A 11 -48.76 -22.49 -34.32
C VAL A 11 -47.30 -22.86 -34.10
N TYR A 12 -46.74 -23.66 -35.01
CA TYR A 12 -45.29 -23.63 -35.23
C TYR A 12 -44.99 -22.27 -35.86
N MET A 13 -44.74 -21.28 -35.01
CA MET A 13 -44.19 -20.00 -35.42
C MET A 13 -42.87 -20.31 -36.13
N LYS A 14 -42.88 -20.34 -37.47
CA LYS A 14 -41.68 -20.48 -38.30
C LYS A 14 -40.84 -19.23 -38.09
N ILE A 15 -40.00 -19.24 -37.05
CA ILE A 15 -38.98 -18.22 -36.85
C ILE A 15 -38.08 -18.29 -38.08
N SER A 16 -38.24 -17.30 -38.96
CA SER A 16 -37.47 -17.23 -40.20
C SER A 16 -35.99 -17.09 -39.86
N TYR A 17 -35.11 -17.75 -40.62
CA TYR A 17 -33.66 -17.57 -40.53
C TYR A 17 -33.23 -16.08 -40.61
N LYS A 18 -34.06 -15.24 -41.23
CA LYS A 18 -33.90 -13.77 -41.27
C LYS A 18 -33.97 -13.08 -39.90
N ILE A 19 -34.60 -13.69 -38.89
CA ILE A 19 -34.73 -13.17 -37.52
C ILE A 19 -33.75 -13.90 -36.58
N LEU A 20 -33.54 -15.20 -36.80
CA LEU A 20 -32.62 -16.02 -35.99
C LEU A 20 -31.16 -15.57 -36.11
N LEU A 21 -30.72 -15.20 -37.31
CA LEU A 21 -29.33 -14.84 -37.58
C LEU A 21 -28.93 -13.47 -36.95
N PRO A 22 -29.74 -12.40 -37.07
CA PRO A 22 -29.50 -11.15 -36.33
C PRO A 22 -29.56 -11.34 -34.81
N LEU A 23 -30.51 -12.14 -34.33
CA LEU A 23 -30.70 -12.37 -32.89
C LEU A 23 -29.51 -13.15 -32.29
N PHE A 24 -28.97 -14.12 -33.03
CA PHE A 24 -27.72 -14.81 -32.65
C PHE A 24 -26.53 -13.85 -32.61
N ILE A 25 -26.38 -12.95 -33.59
CA ILE A 25 -25.29 -11.94 -33.60
C ILE A 25 -25.40 -11.02 -32.37
N VAL A 26 -26.61 -10.54 -32.05
CA VAL A 26 -26.83 -9.69 -30.87
C VAL A 26 -26.47 -10.42 -29.58
N ILE A 27 -26.84 -11.71 -29.46
CA ILE A 27 -26.49 -12.55 -28.30
C ILE A 27 -24.97 -12.72 -28.19
N VAL A 28 -24.28 -13.02 -29.29
CA VAL A 28 -22.81 -13.18 -29.28
C VAL A 28 -22.13 -11.86 -28.91
N MET A 29 -22.56 -10.73 -29.47
CA MET A 29 -21.99 -9.42 -29.15
C MET A 29 -22.21 -9.04 -27.67
N THR A 30 -23.42 -9.24 -27.14
CA THR A 30 -23.70 -8.98 -25.72
C THR A 30 -22.88 -9.89 -24.81
N PHE A 31 -22.73 -11.17 -25.14
CA PHE A 31 -21.89 -12.10 -24.39
C PHE A 31 -20.40 -11.71 -24.42
N SER A 32 -19.87 -11.28 -25.58
CA SER A 32 -18.50 -10.79 -25.70
C SER A 32 -18.26 -9.51 -24.89
N ILE A 33 -19.20 -8.55 -24.92
CA ILE A 33 -19.13 -7.33 -24.11
C ILE A 33 -19.15 -7.68 -22.62
N LEU A 34 -20.04 -8.58 -22.20
CA LEU A 34 -20.15 -9.02 -20.81
C LEU A 34 -18.87 -9.71 -20.33
N THR A 35 -18.31 -10.60 -21.15
CA THR A 35 -17.05 -11.30 -20.85
C THR A 35 -15.89 -10.31 -20.71
N TYR A 36 -15.79 -9.32 -21.60
CA TYR A 36 -14.77 -8.28 -21.52
C TYR A 36 -14.93 -7.41 -20.28
N LEU A 37 -16.16 -7.02 -19.93
CA LEU A 37 -16.47 -6.27 -18.70
C LEU A 37 -16.06 -7.04 -17.45
N LEU A 38 -16.35 -8.34 -17.39
CA LEU A 38 -15.93 -9.23 -16.29
C LEU A 38 -14.40 -9.30 -16.17
N THR A 39 -13.69 -9.48 -17.29
CA THR A 39 -12.22 -9.51 -17.29
C THR A 39 -11.63 -8.18 -16.85
N ALA A 40 -12.13 -7.06 -17.38
CA ALA A 40 -11.67 -5.72 -17.02
C ALA A 40 -11.94 -5.39 -15.53
N PHE A 41 -13.10 -5.79 -15.01
CA PHE A 41 -13.44 -5.63 -13.59
C PHE A 41 -12.53 -6.47 -12.69
N ASN A 42 -12.25 -7.72 -13.06
CA ASN A 42 -11.34 -8.59 -12.32
C ASN A 42 -9.90 -8.03 -12.32
N GLU A 43 -9.43 -7.52 -13.45
CA GLU A 43 -8.11 -6.90 -13.57
C GLU A 43 -8.00 -5.63 -12.70
N GLN A 44 -8.99 -4.74 -12.76
CA GLN A 44 -9.04 -3.53 -11.92
C GLN A 44 -9.10 -3.87 -10.42
N THR A 45 -9.90 -4.87 -10.05
CA THR A 45 -9.99 -5.34 -8.66
C THR A 45 -8.66 -5.93 -8.19
N SER A 46 -7.95 -6.66 -9.05
CA SER A 46 -6.62 -7.21 -8.76
C SER A 46 -5.58 -6.10 -8.57
N LEU A 47 -5.55 -5.12 -9.47
CA LEU A 47 -4.67 -3.95 -9.37
C LEU A 47 -4.93 -3.14 -8.09
N LEU A 48 -6.20 -2.91 -7.75
CA LEU A 48 -6.59 -2.20 -6.54
C LEU A 48 -6.19 -2.98 -5.27
N LYS A 49 -6.43 -4.30 -5.24
CA LYS A 49 -5.98 -5.17 -4.15
C LYS A 49 -4.46 -5.15 -3.99
N GLY A 50 -3.72 -5.21 -5.10
CA GLY A 50 -2.26 -5.09 -5.11
C GLY A 50 -1.78 -3.74 -4.57
N PHE A 51 -2.44 -2.64 -4.95
CA PHE A 51 -2.15 -1.30 -4.45
C PHE A 51 -2.29 -1.21 -2.91
N TYR A 52 -3.41 -1.70 -2.36
CA TYR A 52 -3.63 -1.71 -0.91
C TYR A 52 -2.67 -2.65 -0.18
N ALA A 53 -2.45 -3.85 -0.71
CA ALA A 53 -1.63 -4.86 -0.04
C ALA A 53 -0.13 -4.53 -0.02
N HIS A 54 0.35 -3.70 -0.94
CA HIS A 54 1.77 -3.42 -1.12
C HIS A 54 2.13 -1.96 -0.83
N ASN A 55 1.61 -1.01 -1.61
CA ASN A 55 2.06 0.39 -1.54
C ASN A 55 1.54 1.10 -0.28
N LEU A 56 0.25 0.96 0.01
CA LEU A 56 -0.32 1.58 1.20
C LEU A 56 0.26 0.95 2.47
N LYS A 57 0.38 -0.38 2.51
CA LYS A 57 0.97 -1.10 3.64
C LYS A 57 2.43 -0.72 3.89
N ASN A 58 3.24 -0.58 2.83
CA ASN A 58 4.62 -0.13 2.94
C ASN A 58 4.69 1.31 3.46
N LEU A 59 3.83 2.21 2.95
CA LEU A 59 3.75 3.59 3.42
C LEU A 59 3.37 3.67 4.90
N GLU A 60 2.33 2.94 5.33
CA GLU A 60 1.91 2.83 6.73
C GLU A 60 3.04 2.31 7.62
N MET A 61 3.75 1.27 7.17
CA MET A 61 4.90 0.72 7.89
C MET A 61 6.02 1.74 8.03
N ILE A 62 6.36 2.47 6.96
CA ILE A 62 7.41 3.50 6.95
C ILE A 62 7.04 4.67 7.88
N VAL A 63 5.78 5.11 7.87
CA VAL A 63 5.29 6.16 8.78
C VAL A 63 5.33 5.68 10.23
N SER A 64 4.95 4.43 10.49
CA SER A 64 5.07 3.80 11.81
C SER A 64 6.53 3.73 12.29
N ILE A 65 7.47 3.40 11.39
CA ILE A 65 8.91 3.42 11.70
C ILE A 65 9.37 4.83 12.11
N ASP A 66 8.97 5.87 11.37
CA ASP A 66 9.32 7.26 11.69
C ASP A 66 8.74 7.72 13.03
N ALA A 67 7.49 7.35 13.32
CA ALA A 67 6.84 7.67 14.58
C ALA A 67 7.54 7.00 15.78
N HIS A 68 7.78 5.68 15.70
CA HIS A 68 8.48 4.94 16.75
C HIS A 68 9.91 5.45 16.94
N PHE A 69 10.64 5.69 15.85
CA PHE A 69 12.00 6.22 15.93
C PHE A 69 12.03 7.63 16.54
N SER A 70 11.12 8.52 16.12
CA SER A 70 11.04 9.89 16.65
C SER A 70 10.71 9.90 18.14
N SER A 71 9.81 9.02 18.59
CA SER A 71 9.49 8.84 20.00
C SER A 71 10.72 8.37 20.80
N SER A 72 11.39 7.30 20.37
CA SER A 72 12.59 6.81 21.05
C SER A 72 13.80 7.74 20.93
N TYR A 73 13.85 8.59 19.92
CA TYR A 73 14.87 9.62 19.81
C TYR A 73 14.68 10.74 20.84
N ALA A 74 13.42 11.14 21.06
CA ALA A 74 13.05 12.16 22.05
C ALA A 74 13.20 11.68 23.50
N SER A 75 13.22 10.37 23.73
CA SER A 75 13.31 9.82 25.09
C SER A 75 14.66 10.02 25.78
N ILE A 76 15.75 10.21 25.05
CA ILE A 76 17.07 10.31 25.68
C ILE A 76 17.19 11.56 26.58
N PRO A 77 16.79 12.76 26.12
CA PRO A 77 16.64 13.92 26.99
C PRO A 77 15.74 13.63 28.20
N GLU A 78 14.61 12.93 28.00
CA GLU A 78 13.70 12.57 29.09
C GLU A 78 14.38 11.69 30.15
N LEU A 79 15.16 10.69 29.73
CA LEU A 79 15.92 9.81 30.62
C LEU A 79 17.01 10.56 31.38
N ILE A 80 17.71 11.49 30.72
CA ILE A 80 18.72 12.35 31.36
C ILE A 80 18.06 13.25 32.41
N ILE A 81 16.96 13.91 32.07
CA ILE A 81 16.22 14.78 32.99
C ILE A 81 15.65 13.97 34.15
N ALA A 82 15.07 12.80 33.89
CA ALA A 82 14.57 11.90 34.94
C ALA A 82 15.69 11.51 35.91
N ASN A 83 16.89 11.22 35.39
CA ASN A 83 18.06 10.96 36.23
C ASN A 83 18.45 12.19 37.07
N MET A 84 18.52 13.38 36.49
CA MET A 84 18.83 14.63 37.21
C MET A 84 17.82 14.95 38.32
N MET A 85 16.54 14.62 38.10
CA MET A 85 15.47 14.81 39.09
C MET A 85 15.46 13.74 40.19
N GLY A 86 16.39 12.78 40.17
CA GLY A 86 16.45 11.70 41.17
C GLY A 86 15.34 10.67 41.02
N THR A 87 14.79 10.49 39.81
CA THR A 87 13.81 9.44 39.51
C THR A 87 14.40 8.07 39.84
N GLN A 88 13.57 7.16 40.36
CA GLN A 88 14.00 5.79 40.71
C GLN A 88 14.61 5.07 39.49
N LYS A 89 15.75 4.40 39.71
CA LYS A 89 16.53 3.72 38.67
C LYS A 89 15.69 2.69 37.91
N GLU A 90 14.84 1.95 38.59
CA GLU A 90 13.92 0.96 38.02
C GLU A 90 12.92 1.58 37.05
N SER A 91 12.44 2.80 37.33
CA SER A 91 11.53 3.53 36.44
C SER A 91 12.26 3.97 35.15
N ILE A 92 13.46 4.55 35.30
CA ILE A 92 14.32 4.95 34.19
C ILE A 92 14.66 3.74 33.32
N LYS A 93 15.04 2.62 33.95
CA LYS A 93 15.35 1.36 33.25
C LYS A 93 14.16 0.86 32.44
N LYS A 94 12.97 0.79 33.04
CA LYS A 94 11.76 0.34 32.35
C LYS A 94 11.42 1.22 31.15
N GLN A 95 11.53 2.54 31.29
CA GLN A 95 11.32 3.46 30.15
C GLN A 95 12.37 3.25 29.05
N ALA A 96 13.64 3.15 29.42
CA ALA A 96 14.73 2.92 28.48
C ALA A 96 14.56 1.62 27.69
N GLU A 97 14.12 0.54 28.35
CA GLU A 97 13.82 -0.75 27.71
C GLU A 97 12.67 -0.66 26.71
N VAL A 98 11.59 0.05 27.03
CA VAL A 98 10.46 0.26 26.11
C VAL A 98 10.91 0.99 24.84
N TYR A 99 11.64 2.08 24.99
CA TYR A 99 12.11 2.87 23.85
C TYR A 99 13.19 2.14 23.05
N LEU A 100 14.05 1.36 23.71
CA LEU A 100 15.01 0.49 23.03
C LEU A 100 14.29 -0.56 22.19
N HIS A 101 13.26 -1.21 22.74
CA HIS A 101 12.46 -2.19 22.01
C HIS A 101 11.79 -1.56 20.77
N GLN A 102 11.32 -0.31 20.87
CA GLN A 102 10.78 0.43 19.72
C GLN A 102 11.84 0.68 18.63
N ILE A 103 13.08 1.04 19.00
CA ILE A 103 14.18 1.21 18.02
C ILE A 103 14.54 -0.13 17.36
N GLU A 104 14.63 -1.21 18.15
CA GLU A 104 14.91 -2.55 17.62
C GLU A 104 13.79 -3.04 16.70
N LYS A 105 12.53 -2.73 17.02
CA LYS A 105 11.39 -2.96 16.14
C LYS A 105 11.49 -2.17 14.84
N CYS A 106 11.89 -0.89 14.87
CA CYS A 106 12.12 -0.11 13.65
C CYS A 106 13.13 -0.79 12.72
N LEU A 107 14.21 -1.34 13.28
CA LEU A 107 15.22 -2.08 12.52
C LEU A 107 14.64 -3.35 11.88
N LEU A 108 13.80 -4.10 12.60
CA LEU A 108 13.12 -5.29 12.08
C LEU A 108 12.13 -4.92 10.98
N ASP A 109 11.31 -3.88 11.19
CA ASP A 109 10.33 -3.42 10.22
C ASP A 109 11.02 -2.99 8.92
N LEU A 110 12.11 -2.21 8.97
CA LEU A 110 12.89 -1.82 7.79
C LEU A 110 13.49 -3.02 7.01
N LYS A 111 13.83 -4.10 7.73
CA LYS A 111 14.33 -5.33 7.10
C LYS A 111 13.23 -6.11 6.40
N THR A 112 11.99 -6.00 6.88
CA THR A 112 10.83 -6.75 6.38
C THR A 112 9.98 -6.00 5.36
N ILE A 113 10.22 -4.69 5.14
CA ILE A 113 9.60 -3.93 4.03
C ILE A 113 9.74 -4.72 2.73
N ASN A 114 8.63 -4.84 1.99
CA ASN A 114 8.65 -5.48 0.68
C ASN A 114 9.39 -4.57 -0.33
N LYS A 115 10.53 -5.06 -0.84
CA LYS A 115 11.45 -4.33 -1.74
C LYS A 115 11.32 -4.76 -3.20
N SER A 116 10.35 -5.61 -3.56
CA SER A 116 10.24 -6.16 -4.92
C SER A 116 10.11 -5.07 -5.98
N GLN A 117 9.33 -4.04 -5.67
CA GLN A 117 9.04 -2.90 -6.54
C GLN A 117 10.09 -1.78 -6.50
N TYR A 118 11.09 -1.88 -5.63
CA TYR A 118 12.04 -0.80 -5.42
C TYR A 118 13.21 -0.82 -6.39
N SER A 119 13.57 0.36 -6.88
CA SER A 119 14.80 0.60 -7.64
C SER A 119 16.04 0.40 -6.77
N GLN A 120 17.22 0.30 -7.39
CA GLN A 120 18.48 0.15 -6.66
C GLN A 120 18.74 1.32 -5.71
N LYS A 121 18.39 2.54 -6.13
CA LYS A 121 18.54 3.76 -5.32
C LYS A 121 17.66 3.72 -4.06
N GLU A 122 16.42 3.25 -4.20
CA GLU A 122 15.45 3.13 -3.10
C GLU A 122 15.87 2.04 -2.11
N LYS A 123 16.32 0.89 -2.62
CA LYS A 123 16.92 -0.18 -1.81
C LYS A 123 18.14 0.33 -1.03
N GLN A 124 18.99 1.14 -1.65
CA GLN A 124 20.17 1.71 -1.02
C GLN A 124 19.80 2.72 0.08
N LEU A 125 18.71 3.49 -0.08
CA LEU A 125 18.20 4.37 0.98
C LEU A 125 17.79 3.57 2.22
N ILE A 126 17.01 2.49 2.04
CA ILE A 126 16.61 1.62 3.15
C ILE A 126 17.82 0.99 3.83
N GLN A 127 18.80 0.53 3.03
CA GLN A 127 20.03 -0.04 3.57
C GLN A 127 20.85 0.99 4.36
N THR A 128 20.90 2.24 3.90
CA THR A 128 21.57 3.35 4.60
C THR A 128 20.91 3.62 5.96
N ILE A 129 19.58 3.65 6.02
CA ILE A 129 18.83 3.83 7.27
C ILE A 129 19.04 2.63 8.21
N THR A 130 18.98 1.42 7.64
CA THR A 130 19.21 0.17 8.38
C THR A 130 20.58 0.17 9.05
N GLN A 131 21.63 0.53 8.31
CA GLN A 131 22.99 0.60 8.85
C GLN A 131 23.11 1.70 9.91
N ALA A 132 22.53 2.87 9.67
CA ALA A 132 22.54 3.96 10.64
C ALA A 132 21.85 3.57 11.96
N LEU A 133 20.76 2.81 11.90
CA LEU A 133 20.09 2.27 13.10
C LEU A 133 20.95 1.22 13.82
N ILE A 134 21.61 0.31 13.08
CA ILE A 134 22.56 -0.65 13.66
C ILE A 134 23.67 0.09 14.43
N ASP A 135 24.16 1.20 13.89
CA ASP A 135 25.21 2.01 14.52
C ASP A 135 24.69 2.92 15.64
N TYR A 136 23.38 3.17 15.69
CA TYR A 136 22.72 4.03 16.68
C TYR A 136 22.36 3.25 17.95
N ILE A 137 21.86 2.02 17.82
CA ILE A 137 21.40 1.19 18.94
C ILE A 137 22.46 1.04 20.06
N PRO A 138 23.74 0.72 19.78
CA PRO A 138 24.77 0.62 20.82
C PRO A 138 25.01 1.94 21.56
N PHE A 139 24.96 3.06 20.84
CA PHE A 139 25.11 4.39 21.44
C PHE A 139 23.92 4.74 22.33
N TYR A 140 22.70 4.42 21.89
CA TYR A 140 21.50 4.57 22.71
C TYR A 140 21.61 3.75 24.00
N LYS A 141 21.97 2.45 23.89
CA LYS A 141 22.17 1.57 25.06
C LYS A 141 23.19 2.14 26.03
N GLN A 142 24.30 2.66 25.52
CA GLN A 142 25.33 3.27 26.35
C GLN A 142 24.81 4.47 27.14
N ILE A 143 24.10 5.41 26.51
CA ILE A 143 23.58 6.59 27.22
C ILE A 143 22.47 6.19 28.20
N ALA A 144 21.59 5.26 27.82
CA ALA A 144 20.56 4.74 28.71
C ALA A 144 21.16 4.10 29.98
N GLU A 145 22.21 3.30 29.84
CA GLU A 145 22.91 2.68 30.98
C GLU A 145 23.53 3.72 31.92
N ILE A 146 24.11 4.78 31.36
CA ILE A 146 24.66 5.90 32.13
C ILE A 146 23.53 6.62 32.92
N CYS A 147 22.36 6.81 32.31
CA CYS A 147 21.19 7.39 32.99
C CYS A 147 20.63 6.47 34.09
N ILE A 148 20.69 5.15 33.91
CA ILE A 148 20.26 4.18 34.94
C ILE A 148 21.22 4.16 36.12
N THR A 149 22.53 4.26 35.86
CA THR A 149 23.56 4.17 36.91
C THR A 149 23.62 5.41 37.81
N GLY A 150 23.18 6.57 37.33
CA GLY A 150 23.15 7.79 38.16
C GLY A 150 23.91 8.99 37.58
N ASP A 151 24.57 8.83 36.44
CA ASP A 151 25.56 9.80 35.95
C ASP A 151 25.00 10.67 34.82
N SER A 152 24.06 11.56 35.18
CA SER A 152 23.46 12.52 34.24
C SER A 152 24.49 13.45 33.59
N TYR A 153 25.62 13.72 34.25
CA TYR A 153 26.68 14.57 33.70
C TYR A 153 27.30 13.92 32.46
N THR A 154 27.81 12.68 32.60
CA THR A 154 28.39 11.94 31.47
C THR A 154 27.35 11.67 30.38
N ALA A 155 26.09 11.42 30.75
CA ALA A 155 25.02 11.23 29.77
C ALA A 155 24.79 12.51 28.93
N SER A 156 24.80 13.68 29.58
CA SER A 156 24.66 14.98 28.93
C SER A 156 25.84 15.30 28.01
N GLU A 157 27.07 14.98 28.40
CA GLU A 157 28.25 15.18 27.55
C GLU A 157 28.22 14.32 26.28
N LYS A 158 27.69 13.09 26.37
CA LYS A 158 27.61 12.17 25.23
C LYS A 158 26.40 12.43 24.33
N TYR A 159 25.35 13.06 24.86
CA TYR A 159 24.10 13.29 24.14
C TYR A 159 24.25 13.99 22.78
N PRO A 160 25.03 15.08 22.61
CA PRO A 160 25.16 15.76 21.32
C PRO A 160 25.66 14.85 20.18
N ARG A 161 26.46 13.83 20.50
CA ARG A 161 26.92 12.86 19.49
C ARG A 161 25.80 11.90 19.09
N LEU A 162 24.99 11.45 20.04
CA LEU A 162 23.80 10.63 19.76
C LEU A 162 22.76 11.45 18.98
N GLU A 163 22.55 12.70 19.37
CA GLU A 163 21.64 13.65 18.74
C GLU A 163 21.94 13.79 17.24
N LYS A 164 23.20 14.05 16.89
CA LYS A 164 23.65 14.14 15.49
C LYS A 164 23.35 12.88 14.69
N LYS A 165 23.58 11.70 15.27
CA LYS A 165 23.24 10.42 14.62
C LYS A 165 21.73 10.24 14.46
N GLY A 166 20.96 10.61 15.48
CA GLY A 166 19.51 10.52 15.43
C GLY A 166 18.89 11.46 14.40
N MET A 167 19.38 12.69 14.32
CA MET A 167 18.98 13.66 13.28
C MET A 167 19.32 13.18 11.88
N TYR A 168 20.47 12.54 11.68
CA TYR A 168 20.80 11.91 10.41
C TYR A 168 19.78 10.84 10.00
N ILE A 169 19.41 9.95 10.93
CA ILE A 169 18.39 8.91 10.68
C ILE A 169 17.04 9.55 10.38
N LYS A 170 16.60 10.54 11.18
CA LYS A 170 15.33 11.25 10.99
C LYS A 170 15.23 11.91 9.61
N ASN A 171 16.31 12.56 9.16
CA ASN A 171 16.36 13.15 7.83
C ASN A 171 16.23 12.08 6.74
N LYS A 172 16.90 10.93 6.90
CA LYS A 172 16.80 9.82 5.94
C LYS A 172 15.43 9.13 5.96
N LEU A 173 14.77 9.04 7.11
CA LEU A 173 13.39 8.56 7.22
C LEU A 173 12.41 9.50 6.51
N LYS A 174 12.62 10.82 6.61
CA LYS A 174 11.84 11.80 5.85
C LYS A 174 12.03 11.64 4.33
N ASP A 175 13.27 11.38 3.89
CA ASP A 175 13.55 11.04 2.49
C ASP A 175 12.78 9.77 2.07
N LEU A 176 12.76 8.75 2.92
CA LEU A 176 12.08 7.47 2.67
C LEU A 176 10.54 7.63 2.61
N ILE A 177 9.95 8.42 3.51
CA ILE A 177 8.51 8.75 3.48
C ILE A 177 8.16 9.47 2.18
N SER A 178 8.98 10.45 1.79
CA SER A 178 8.75 11.24 0.57
C SER A 178 8.81 10.36 -0.68
N MET A 179 9.79 9.45 -0.71
CA MET A 179 9.95 8.44 -1.75
C MET A 179 8.72 7.51 -1.83
N GLU A 180 8.30 6.91 -0.71
CA GLU A 180 7.16 5.99 -0.73
C GLU A 180 5.84 6.69 -1.06
N SER A 181 5.67 7.93 -0.61
CA SER A 181 4.52 8.76 -0.97
C SER A 181 4.47 9.03 -2.48
N TYR A 182 5.63 9.28 -3.10
CA TYR A 182 5.74 9.45 -4.55
C TYR A 182 5.38 8.17 -5.31
N LEU A 183 5.96 7.02 -4.90
CA LEU A 183 5.68 5.72 -5.52
C LEU A 183 4.20 5.35 -5.38
N THR A 184 3.62 5.57 -4.20
CA THR A 184 2.20 5.35 -3.94
C THR A 184 1.33 6.21 -4.85
N LYS A 185 1.63 7.52 -4.96
CA LYS A 185 0.88 8.44 -5.83
C LYS A 185 0.96 8.01 -7.30
N HIS A 186 2.14 7.63 -7.79
CA HIS A 186 2.30 7.15 -9.16
C HIS A 186 1.51 5.88 -9.42
N ALA A 187 1.55 4.90 -8.50
CA ALA A 187 0.78 3.68 -8.62
C ALA A 187 -0.74 3.94 -8.67
N ILE A 188 -1.24 4.92 -7.90
CA ILE A 188 -2.65 5.37 -7.98
C ILE A 188 -2.92 5.93 -9.37
N GLN A 189 -2.08 6.85 -9.86
CA GLN A 189 -2.26 7.48 -11.17
C GLN A 189 -2.27 6.46 -12.30
N ASP A 190 -1.33 5.50 -12.29
CA ASP A 190 -1.26 4.43 -13.28
C ASP A 190 -2.50 3.53 -13.24
N THR A 191 -3.00 3.24 -12.04
CA THR A 191 -4.24 2.46 -11.85
C THR A 191 -5.45 3.22 -12.41
N ILE A 192 -5.55 4.53 -12.14
CA ILE A 192 -6.61 5.39 -12.70
C ILE A 192 -6.53 5.43 -14.23
N GLN A 193 -5.33 5.65 -14.80
CA GLN A 193 -5.15 5.72 -16.24
C GLN A 193 -5.54 4.41 -16.94
N LYS A 194 -5.15 3.26 -16.39
CA LYS A 194 -5.57 1.94 -16.90
C LYS A 194 -7.08 1.76 -16.79
N ALA A 195 -7.69 2.18 -15.68
CA ALA A 195 -9.13 2.10 -15.52
C ALA A 195 -9.89 2.97 -16.53
N THR A 196 -9.43 4.19 -16.78
CA THR A 196 -9.98 5.10 -17.79
C THR A 196 -9.83 4.53 -19.19
N HIS A 197 -8.65 4.02 -19.54
CA HIS A 197 -8.40 3.42 -20.86
C HIS A 197 -9.32 2.22 -21.13
N ASN A 198 -9.52 1.35 -20.14
CA ASN A 198 -10.44 0.22 -20.26
C ASN A 198 -11.89 0.70 -20.45
N SER A 199 -12.31 1.73 -19.71
CA SER A 199 -13.64 2.34 -19.87
C SER A 199 -13.86 2.92 -21.27
N ASP A 200 -12.88 3.63 -21.82
CA ASP A 200 -12.98 4.19 -23.16
C ASP A 200 -12.97 3.11 -24.24
N THR A 201 -12.19 2.04 -24.06
CA THR A 201 -12.21 0.88 -24.96
C THR A 201 -13.59 0.21 -24.99
N ILE A 202 -14.25 0.06 -23.84
CA ILE A 202 -15.63 -0.44 -23.75
C ILE A 202 -16.59 0.47 -24.52
N LYS A 203 -16.48 1.80 -24.38
CA LYS A 203 -17.32 2.75 -25.14
C LYS A 203 -17.14 2.58 -26.65
N VAL A 204 -15.90 2.38 -27.12
CA VAL A 204 -15.63 2.14 -28.54
C VAL A 204 -16.25 0.82 -29.00
N ILE A 205 -16.08 -0.28 -28.24
CA ILE A 205 -16.67 -1.59 -28.56
C ILE A 205 -18.20 -1.49 -28.63
N ILE A 206 -18.83 -0.82 -27.67
CA ILE A 206 -20.28 -0.60 -27.66
C ILE A 206 -20.73 0.24 -28.86
N LYS A 207 -20.01 1.31 -29.21
CA LYS A 207 -20.33 2.12 -30.39
C LYS A 207 -20.23 1.29 -31.68
N VAL A 208 -19.12 0.57 -31.88
CA VAL A 208 -18.90 -0.25 -33.07
C VAL A 208 -19.96 -1.36 -33.16
N GLY A 209 -20.28 -2.02 -32.04
CA GLY A 209 -21.34 -3.03 -32.01
C GLY A 209 -22.75 -2.48 -32.20
N GLY A 210 -23.03 -1.28 -31.67
CA GLY A 210 -24.27 -0.55 -31.91
C GLY A 210 -24.45 -0.17 -33.38
N PHE A 211 -23.39 0.30 -34.04
CA PHE A 211 -23.43 0.59 -35.48
C PHE A 211 -23.58 -0.68 -36.32
N ALA A 212 -22.87 -1.76 -35.98
CA ALA A 212 -22.98 -3.03 -36.70
C ALA A 212 -24.38 -3.66 -36.59
N SER A 213 -25.01 -3.58 -35.41
CA SER A 213 -26.38 -4.06 -35.20
C SER A 213 -27.44 -3.21 -35.88
N LEU A 214 -27.25 -1.87 -35.95
CA LEU A 214 -28.11 -0.99 -36.75
C LEU A 214 -28.01 -1.28 -38.26
N PHE A 215 -26.81 -1.56 -38.77
CA PHE A 215 -26.61 -1.94 -40.18
C PHE A 215 -27.18 -3.32 -40.55
N LEU A 216 -27.24 -4.25 -39.61
CA LEU A 216 -27.81 -5.59 -39.82
C LEU A 216 -29.35 -5.62 -39.71
N CYS A 217 -29.94 -4.59 -39.10
CA CYS A 217 -31.39 -4.44 -38.93
C CYS A 217 -32.04 -3.44 -39.92
N ALA A 218 -31.25 -2.70 -40.69
CA ALA A 218 -31.68 -1.80 -41.76
C ALA A 218 -31.69 -2.51 -43.12
#